data_AF-A0A2G1LLJ7-F1
#
_entry.id   AF-A0A2G1LLJ7-F1
#
_cell.length_a   1.000
_cell.length_b   1.000
_cell.length_c   1.000
_cell.angle_alpha   90.00
_cell.angle_beta   90.00
_cell.angle_gamma   90.00
#
_symmetry.space_group_name_H-M   'P 1'
#
loop_
_entity.id
_entity.type
_entity.pdbx_description
1 polymer ?
#
loop_
_entity_poly.entity_id
_entity_poly.type
_entity_poly.pdbx_seq_one_letter_code
_entity_poly.pdbx_strand_id
1 'polypeptide(L)'
;AQIAGQWAFSQHQTVIRDFSTRTLPIRTWNLCIPDGTIDATIETMLDDSFAGPATSSYCRQWKLNGDGAAIHGNQRCWLGPGVRMQGKLEGEIGPRSVEIKRNIRLFEVNSAPARDLGSPMGGDAEFLMSITGTRVGDCRPRR
;
A
#
# COMPACT_ATOMS: atom_id res chain seq x y z
N ALA A 1 -13.60 27.55 -4.16
CA ALA A 1 -13.38 26.38 -3.28
C ALA A 1 -12.70 25.32 -4.13
N GLN A 2 -11.64 24.68 -3.63
CA GLN A 2 -10.97 23.61 -4.38
C GLN A 2 -11.94 22.43 -4.51
N ILE A 3 -12.14 21.95 -5.74
CA ILE A 3 -13.04 20.82 -6.02
C ILE A 3 -12.29 19.54 -5.62
N ALA A 4 -12.97 18.65 -4.90
CA ALA A 4 -12.40 17.41 -4.40
C ALA A 4 -13.40 16.26 -4.57
N GLY A 5 -12.90 15.08 -4.91
CA GLY A 5 -13.67 13.85 -4.96
C GLY A 5 -13.75 13.18 -3.59
N GLN A 6 -14.93 12.68 -3.25
CA GLN A 6 -15.12 11.73 -2.16
C GLN A 6 -14.81 10.32 -2.68
N TRP A 7 -13.82 9.66 -2.09
CA TRP A 7 -13.37 8.33 -2.48
C TRP A 7 -13.58 7.33 -1.36
N ALA A 8 -14.10 6.15 -1.71
CA ALA A 8 -14.20 4.99 -0.84
C ALA A 8 -13.17 3.95 -1.27
N PHE A 9 -12.27 3.58 -0.36
CA PHE A 9 -11.22 2.59 -0.60
C PHE A 9 -11.46 1.32 0.18
N SER A 10 -10.99 0.20 -0.38
CA SER A 10 -10.89 -1.07 0.31
C SER A 10 -9.54 -1.72 0.02
N GLN A 11 -8.99 -2.39 1.03
CA GLN A 11 -7.78 -3.18 0.92
C GLN A 11 -8.05 -4.61 1.34
N HIS A 12 -7.71 -5.53 0.46
CA HIS A 12 -7.74 -6.96 0.70
C HIS A 12 -6.32 -7.53 0.71
N GLN A 13 -6.05 -8.48 1.59
CA GLN A 13 -4.76 -9.18 1.64
C GLN A 13 -5.00 -10.69 1.72
N THR A 14 -4.34 -11.43 0.83
CA THR A 14 -4.33 -12.89 0.80
C THR A 14 -2.92 -13.37 1.11
N VAL A 15 -2.79 -14.21 2.13
CA VAL A 15 -1.53 -14.85 2.49
C VAL A 15 -1.29 -16.02 1.53
N ILE A 16 -0.16 -15.99 0.82
CA ILE A 16 0.32 -17.13 0.02
C ILE A 16 1.16 -18.06 0.89
N ARG A 17 2.04 -17.48 1.71
CA ARG A 17 2.94 -18.20 2.63
C ARG A 17 3.09 -17.35 3.89
N ASP A 18 2.77 -17.91 5.04
CA ASP A 18 3.06 -17.31 6.35
C ASP A 18 3.30 -18.45 7.34
N PHE A 19 4.25 -18.26 8.25
CA PHE A 19 4.45 -19.15 9.40
C PHE A 19 3.42 -18.87 10.51
N SER A 20 2.65 -17.78 10.40
CA SER A 20 1.51 -17.45 11.24
C SER A 20 0.19 -17.66 10.47
N THR A 21 -0.78 -18.37 11.05
CA THR A 21 -2.09 -18.64 10.43
C THR A 21 -3.05 -17.45 10.49
N ARG A 22 -2.56 -16.22 10.25
CA ARG A 22 -3.36 -15.00 10.42
C ARG A 22 -4.00 -14.55 9.12
N THR A 23 -5.33 -14.55 9.08
CA THR A 23 -6.10 -13.77 8.11
C THR A 23 -5.94 -12.29 8.44
N LEU A 24 -5.41 -11.52 7.49
CA LEU A 24 -5.26 -10.07 7.66
C LEU A 24 -6.62 -9.37 7.43
N PRO A 25 -6.97 -8.37 8.25
CA PRO A 25 -8.27 -7.72 8.17
C PRO A 25 -8.42 -6.93 6.86
N ILE A 26 -9.61 -7.00 6.26
CA ILE A 26 -10.02 -6.05 5.23
C ILE A 26 -10.06 -4.67 5.87
N ARG A 27 -9.37 -3.71 5.27
CA ARG A 27 -9.40 -2.32 5.71
C ARG A 27 -10.19 -1.51 4.71
N THR A 28 -11.10 -0.67 5.20
CA THR A 28 -11.86 0.28 4.38
C THR A 28 -11.71 1.67 4.95
N TRP A 29 -11.62 2.67 4.07
CA TRP A 29 -11.51 4.06 4.48
C TRP A 29 -12.09 4.99 3.43
N ASN A 30 -12.50 6.18 3.87
CA ASN A 30 -13.04 7.21 3.00
C ASN A 30 -12.14 8.44 3.02
N LEU A 31 -11.78 8.96 1.86
CA LEU A 31 -10.90 10.14 1.73
C LEU A 31 -11.59 11.22 0.92
N CYS A 32 -11.37 12.47 1.32
CA CYS A 32 -11.68 13.62 0.50
C CYS A 32 -10.39 14.07 -0.21
N ILE A 33 -10.31 13.83 -1.52
CA ILE A 33 -9.08 13.99 -2.29
C ILE A 33 -9.26 15.14 -3.29
N PRO A 34 -8.44 16.22 -3.23
CA PRO A 34 -8.47 17.28 -4.21
C PRO A 34 -8.31 16.75 -5.64
N ASP A 35 -9.11 17.24 -6.58
CA ASP A 35 -9.00 16.84 -7.97
C ASP A 35 -7.58 17.17 -8.49
N GLY A 36 -7.00 16.24 -9.28
CA GLY A 36 -5.63 16.33 -9.77
C GLY A 36 -4.54 15.87 -8.78
N THR A 37 -4.91 15.41 -7.58
CA THR A 37 -3.95 14.92 -6.56
C THR A 37 -4.11 13.44 -6.21
N ILE A 38 -4.97 12.73 -6.95
CA ILE A 38 -5.23 11.30 -6.71
C ILE A 38 -3.96 10.47 -6.80
N ASP A 39 -3.12 10.70 -7.83
CA ASP A 39 -1.86 9.98 -8.00
C ASP A 39 -0.95 10.13 -6.78
N ALA A 40 -0.67 11.36 -6.35
CA ALA A 40 0.15 11.64 -5.17
C ALA A 40 -0.44 11.07 -3.87
N THR A 41 -1.77 11.06 -3.75
CA THR A 41 -2.47 10.42 -2.62
C THR A 41 -2.26 8.91 -2.62
N ILE A 42 -2.40 8.27 -3.79
CA ILE A 42 -2.16 6.84 -3.96
C ILE A 42 -0.70 6.49 -3.65
N GLU A 43 0.27 7.29 -4.11
CA GLU A 43 1.68 7.08 -3.78
C GLU A 43 1.91 7.08 -2.26
N THR A 44 1.37 8.06 -1.56
CA THR A 44 1.46 8.14 -0.08
C THR A 44 0.80 6.93 0.58
N MET A 45 -0.39 6.53 0.11
CA MET A 45 -1.09 5.35 0.64
C MET A 45 -0.30 4.05 0.43
N LEU A 46 0.39 3.92 -0.70
CA LEU A 46 1.20 2.74 -1.00
C LEU A 46 2.44 2.64 -0.10
N ASP A 47 3.01 3.77 0.32
CA ASP A 47 4.10 3.84 1.29
C ASP A 47 3.65 3.49 2.71
N ASP A 48 2.47 3.97 3.12
CA ASP A 48 1.93 3.78 4.47
C ASP A 48 1.28 2.41 4.69
N SER A 49 0.77 1.75 3.64
CA SER A 49 0.01 0.48 3.72
C SER A 49 0.75 -0.72 4.33
N PHE A 50 2.06 -0.60 4.60
CA PHE A 50 2.91 -1.65 5.19
C PHE A 50 3.57 -1.28 6.51
N ALA A 51 3.59 0.00 6.88
CA ALA A 51 4.08 0.41 8.19
C ALA A 51 2.95 0.19 9.21
N GLY A 52 3.14 -0.74 10.14
CA GLY A 52 2.38 -0.71 11.39
C GLY A 52 2.63 0.63 12.12
N PRO A 53 1.70 1.07 12.98
CA PRO A 53 1.95 2.24 13.82
C PRO A 53 3.26 2.02 14.59
N ALA A 54 4.23 2.93 14.42
CA ALA A 54 5.60 2.91 14.96
C ALA A 54 6.70 2.17 14.15
N THR A 55 6.42 1.61 12.98
CA THR A 55 7.49 1.12 12.07
C THR A 55 7.85 2.17 11.01
N SER A 56 9.14 2.47 10.86
CA SER A 56 9.61 3.29 9.75
C SER A 56 9.72 2.44 8.48
N SER A 57 8.95 2.79 7.45
CA SER A 57 9.08 2.21 6.12
C SER A 57 9.85 3.16 5.20
N TYR A 58 10.75 2.60 4.40
CA TYR A 58 11.36 3.30 3.29
C TYR A 58 11.26 2.45 2.04
N CYS A 59 10.39 2.87 1.13
CA CYS A 59 10.13 2.18 -0.13
C CYS A 59 10.81 2.89 -1.31
N ARG A 60 11.45 2.12 -2.19
CA ARG A 60 11.94 2.62 -3.49
C ARG A 60 11.31 1.83 -4.64
N GLN A 61 10.98 2.59 -5.69
CA GLN A 61 10.70 2.21 -7.09
C GLN A 61 9.29 1.68 -7.43
N TRP A 62 8.42 2.59 -7.85
CA TRP A 62 7.34 2.32 -8.82
C TRP A 62 7.42 3.37 -9.92
N LYS A 63 6.92 3.08 -11.12
CA LYS A 63 6.93 4.03 -12.23
C LYS A 63 5.53 4.13 -12.81
N LEU A 64 4.94 5.32 -12.74
CA LEU A 64 3.80 5.68 -13.58
C LEU A 64 4.34 5.74 -15.02
N ASN A 65 3.90 4.84 -15.88
CA ASN A 65 4.47 4.66 -17.22
C ASN A 65 3.39 4.95 -18.29
N GLY A 66 3.51 6.12 -18.92
CA GLY A 66 2.91 6.46 -20.22
C GLY A 66 1.40 6.76 -20.24
N ASP A 67 1.02 7.87 -20.90
CA ASP A 67 -0.28 8.30 -21.46
C ASP A 67 -1.60 7.68 -20.94
N GLY A 68 -1.72 7.44 -19.63
CA GLY A 68 -2.93 6.90 -19.05
C GLY A 68 -2.78 6.43 -17.61
N ALA A 69 -3.91 5.96 -17.08
CA ALA A 69 -4.15 5.52 -15.71
C ALA A 69 -3.20 4.42 -15.19
N ALA A 70 -2.43 3.74 -16.04
CA ALA A 70 -1.73 2.51 -15.67
C ALA A 70 -0.51 2.75 -14.77
N ILE A 71 -0.39 1.92 -13.72
CA ILE A 71 0.72 1.94 -12.76
C ILE A 71 1.42 0.60 -12.76
N HIS A 72 2.75 0.57 -12.78
CA HIS A 72 3.52 -0.65 -12.57
C HIS A 72 4.89 -0.39 -11.95
N GLY A 73 5.39 -1.34 -11.18
CA GLY A 73 6.62 -1.13 -10.44
C GLY A 73 7.18 -2.36 -9.74
N ASN A 74 8.45 -2.28 -9.36
CA ASN A 74 9.10 -3.27 -8.51
C ASN A 74 9.32 -2.65 -7.13
N GLN A 75 8.57 -3.10 -6.14
CA GLN A 75 8.68 -2.55 -4.80
C GLN A 75 9.88 -3.15 -4.08
N ARG A 76 10.73 -2.28 -3.54
CA ARG A 76 11.81 -2.67 -2.64
C ARG A 76 11.78 -1.76 -1.43
N CYS A 77 11.37 -2.30 -0.28
CA CYS A 77 11.24 -1.52 0.93
C CYS A 77 12.06 -2.08 2.09
N TRP A 78 12.39 -1.19 3.00
CA TRP A 78 12.89 -1.50 4.33
C TRP A 78 11.80 -1.11 5.32
N LEU A 79 11.23 -2.05 6.08
CA LEU A 79 10.07 -1.82 6.96
C LEU A 79 10.47 -1.66 8.44
N GLY A 80 11.76 -1.44 8.69
CA GLY A 80 12.37 -1.40 10.01
C GLY A 80 13.64 -2.24 10.08
N PRO A 81 14.38 -2.20 11.21
CA PRO A 81 15.60 -2.94 11.40
C PRO A 81 15.38 -4.44 11.24
N GLY A 82 15.91 -5.02 10.16
CA GLY A 82 15.92 -6.47 9.95
C GLY A 82 14.83 -7.03 9.05
N VAL A 83 13.94 -6.20 8.49
CA VAL A 83 12.91 -6.69 7.55
C VAL A 83 13.02 -5.97 6.21
N ARG A 84 13.12 -6.76 5.13
CA ARG A 84 13.04 -6.28 3.76
C ARG A 84 11.74 -6.74 3.14
N MET A 85 11.22 -5.88 2.26
CA MET A 85 10.10 -6.18 1.38
C MET A 85 10.58 -6.13 -0.05
N GLN A 86 10.18 -7.12 -0.84
CA GLN A 86 10.33 -7.10 -2.29
C GLN A 86 9.03 -7.52 -2.94
N GLY A 87 8.69 -6.91 -4.07
CA GLY A 87 7.46 -7.24 -4.76
C GLY A 87 7.31 -6.58 -6.11
N LYS A 88 6.16 -6.85 -6.73
CA LYS A 88 5.69 -6.16 -7.92
C LYS A 88 4.37 -5.49 -7.62
N LEU A 89 4.15 -4.34 -8.21
CA LEU A 89 2.89 -3.61 -8.20
C LEU A 89 2.44 -3.39 -9.63
N GLU A 90 1.15 -3.52 -9.85
CA GLU A 90 0.47 -3.20 -11.11
C GLU A 90 -0.94 -2.65 -10.82
N GLY A 91 -1.52 -1.89 -11.73
CA GLY A 91 -2.86 -1.35 -11.53
C GLY A 91 -3.22 -0.23 -12.48
N GLU A 92 -4.33 0.45 -12.17
CA GLU A 92 -4.81 1.65 -12.84
C GLU A 92 -5.38 2.67 -11.85
N ILE A 93 -5.15 3.95 -12.12
CA ILE A 93 -5.73 5.13 -11.47
C ILE A 93 -6.54 5.90 -12.51
N GLY A 94 -7.84 5.62 -12.54
CA GLY A 94 -8.79 6.32 -13.39
C GLY A 94 -9.45 7.52 -12.69
N PRO A 95 -10.22 8.33 -13.42
CA PRO A 95 -10.91 9.50 -12.87
C PRO A 95 -11.99 9.18 -11.84
N ARG A 96 -12.45 7.91 -11.78
CA ARG A 96 -13.50 7.44 -10.86
C ARG A 96 -13.19 6.13 -10.15
N SER A 97 -12.12 5.44 -10.54
CA SER A 97 -11.78 4.12 -10.03
C SER A 97 -10.28 3.98 -9.88
N VAL A 98 -9.85 3.26 -8.86
CA VAL A 98 -8.47 2.88 -8.63
C VAL A 98 -8.45 1.38 -8.39
N GLU A 99 -7.55 0.66 -9.05
CA GLU A 99 -7.28 -0.75 -8.79
C GLU A 99 -5.77 -0.96 -8.74
N ILE A 100 -5.28 -1.57 -7.67
CA ILE A 100 -3.86 -1.81 -7.46
C ILE A 100 -3.68 -3.21 -6.92
N LYS A 101 -2.83 -4.00 -7.55
CA LYS A 101 -2.41 -5.33 -7.11
C LYS A 101 -0.94 -5.31 -6.76
N ARG A 102 -0.60 -5.96 -5.65
CA ARG A 102 0.77 -6.12 -5.18
C ARG A 102 1.03 -7.58 -4.87
N ASN A 103 2.10 -8.12 -5.42
CA ASN A 103 2.65 -9.40 -5.01
C ASN A 103 3.92 -9.14 -4.22
N ILE A 104 3.91 -9.49 -2.93
CA ILE A 104 4.90 -9.02 -1.97
C ILE A 104 5.46 -10.20 -1.20
N ARG A 105 6.78 -10.21 -1.04
CA ARG A 105 7.52 -11.05 -0.13
C ARG A 105 8.18 -10.19 0.94
N LEU A 106 7.97 -10.56 2.19
CA LEU A 106 8.67 -10.06 3.35
C LEU A 106 9.68 -11.12 3.81
N PHE A 107 10.88 -10.69 4.15
CA PHE A 107 11.93 -11.58 4.63
C PHE A 107 12.84 -10.86 5.61
N GLU A 108 13.34 -11.62 6.58
CA GLU A 108 14.31 -11.14 7.53
C GLU A 108 15.68 -11.02 6.85
N VAL A 109 16.38 -9.93 7.11
CA VAL A 109 17.79 -9.76 6.76
C VAL A 109 18.55 -9.60 8.07
N ASN A 110 19.32 -10.64 8.44
CA ASN A 110 20.20 -10.75 9.60
C ASN A 110 20.66 -9.42 10.23
N SER A 111 19.77 -8.80 10.99
CA SER A 111 20.06 -7.74 11.94
C SER A 111 19.10 -7.98 13.07
N ALA A 112 19.61 -7.88 14.31
CA ALA A 112 18.94 -8.18 15.57
C ALA A 112 17.41 -7.95 15.54
N PRO A 113 16.61 -8.81 16.21
CA PRO A 113 15.16 -8.81 16.11
C PRO A 113 14.63 -7.39 16.20
N ALA A 114 13.87 -6.98 15.17
CA ALA A 114 13.26 -5.68 15.07
C ALA A 114 12.48 -5.40 16.37
N ARG A 115 13.03 -4.56 17.26
CA ARG A 115 12.33 -4.16 18.49
C ARG A 115 10.95 -3.56 18.18
N ASP A 116 10.76 -3.07 16.96
CA ASP A 116 9.57 -2.35 16.50
C ASP A 116 8.45 -3.24 15.93
N LEU A 117 8.71 -4.54 15.65
CA LEU A 117 7.67 -5.48 15.18
C LEU A 117 7.15 -6.43 16.28
N GLY A 118 7.65 -6.29 17.52
CA GLY A 118 7.10 -7.00 18.68
C GLY A 118 7.35 -8.51 18.75
N SER A 119 7.93 -9.14 17.72
CA SER A 119 8.47 -10.51 17.69
C SER A 119 9.20 -10.74 16.35
N PRO A 120 10.19 -11.66 16.27
CA PRO A 120 10.74 -12.10 14.97
C PRO A 120 9.61 -12.66 14.10
N MET A 121 9.67 -12.42 12.79
CA MET A 121 8.70 -12.96 11.82
C MET A 121 8.75 -14.48 11.75
N GLY A 122 9.89 -15.09 12.11
CA GLY A 122 10.04 -16.54 12.14
C GLY A 122 10.21 -17.19 10.75
N GLY A 123 10.35 -16.37 9.70
CA GLY A 123 10.58 -16.80 8.33
C GLY A 123 10.04 -15.81 7.29
N ASP A 124 10.18 -16.19 6.02
CA ASP A 124 9.66 -15.42 4.90
C ASP A 124 8.14 -15.52 4.82
N ALA A 125 7.50 -14.39 4.49
CA ALA A 125 6.06 -14.33 4.27
C ALA A 125 5.75 -13.74 2.88
N GLU A 126 4.76 -14.30 2.20
CA GLU A 126 4.32 -13.88 0.87
C GLU A 126 2.83 -13.55 0.89
N PHE A 127 2.48 -12.41 0.29
CA PHE A 127 1.12 -11.86 0.29
C PHE A 127 0.76 -11.34 -1.10
N LEU A 128 -0.50 -11.53 -1.47
CA LEU A 128 -1.17 -10.72 -2.49
C LEU A 128 -1.97 -9.64 -1.77
N MET A 129 -1.74 -8.38 -2.13
CA MET A 129 -2.55 -7.26 -1.67
C MET A 129 -3.30 -6.66 -2.87
N SER A 130 -4.56 -6.32 -2.66
CA SER A 130 -5.36 -5.54 -3.59
C SER A 130 -5.88 -4.29 -2.89
N ILE A 131 -5.72 -3.12 -3.51
CA ILE A 131 -6.35 -1.87 -3.09
C ILE A 131 -7.30 -1.44 -4.21
N THR A 132 -8.56 -1.24 -3.88
CA THR A 132 -9.55 -0.68 -4.79
C THR A 132 -10.08 0.63 -4.24
N GLY A 133 -10.37 1.58 -5.13
CA GLY A 133 -10.94 2.88 -4.78
C GLY A 133 -12.03 3.26 -5.76
N THR A 134 -13.12 3.83 -5.27
CA THR A 134 -14.23 4.34 -6.10
C THR A 134 -14.59 5.76 -5.69
N ARG A 135 -14.71 6.66 -6.67
CA ARG A 135 -15.25 8.01 -6.43
C ARG A 135 -16.76 7.91 -6.24
N VAL A 136 -17.22 8.12 -5.01
CA VAL A 136 -18.63 8.02 -4.59
C VAL A 136 -19.35 9.37 -4.59
N GLY A 137 -18.62 10.47 -4.79
CA GLY A 137 -19.22 11.81 -4.88
C GLY A 137 -18.16 12.91 -4.86
N ASP A 138 -18.59 14.09 -4.45
CA ASP A 138 -17.74 15.27 -4.23
C ASP A 138 -17.72 15.62 -2.74
N CYS A 139 -16.66 16.28 -2.30
CA CYS A 139 -16.47 16.69 -0.92
C CYS A 139 -15.77 18.05 -0.83
N ARG A 140 -15.67 18.58 0.39
CA ARG A 140 -14.89 19.79 0.68
C ARG A 140 -13.76 19.42 1.64
N PRO A 141 -12.48 19.58 1.26
CA PRO A 141 -11.37 19.28 2.16
C PRO A 141 -11.44 20.22 3.36
N ARG A 142 -11.26 19.66 4.57
CA ARG A 142 -11.08 20.47 5.77
C ARG A 142 -9.69 21.12 5.70
N ARG A 143 -9.64 22.44 5.91
CA ARG A 143 -8.39 23.19 6.00
C ARG A 143 -7.57 22.75 7.21
#